data_AF-A0A2S5ZFI3-F1
#
_entry.id   AF-A0A2S5ZFI3-F1
#
_cell.length_a   1.000
_cell.length_b   1.000
_cell.length_c   1.000
_cell.angle_alpha   90.00
_cell.angle_beta   90.00
_cell.angle_gamma   90.00
#
_symmetry.space_group_name_H-M   'P 1'
#
loop_
_entity.id
_entity.type
_entity.pdbx_description
1 polymer ?
#
loop_
_entity_poly.entity_id
_entity_poly.type
_entity_poly.pdbx_seq_one_letter_code
_entity_poly.pdbx_strand_id
1 'polypeptide(L)'
;MPPLRLKKQLDTLNGPSSMNPIKLTARKSMNKKELTKEDMEKKLQERARKIFSLSSKICTLDLAHAFCRLSGHVKTIDCVINPIDATYTGAHDPTIPVARLEVRLDFFEHMNQLDARKAFDSRMVEIGRYTRTLNRIIRAGQPVTQSSELAA
;
A
#
# COMPACT_ATOMS: atom_id res chain seq x y z
N MET A 1 -14.42 71.17 49.56
CA MET A 1 -13.39 71.12 50.63
C MET A 1 -12.08 70.61 50.03
N PRO A 2 -10.94 71.24 50.36
CA PRO A 2 -9.56 70.83 49.99
C PRO A 2 -9.03 69.80 51.03
N PRO A 3 -7.72 69.45 51.16
CA PRO A 3 -6.64 69.14 50.20
C PRO A 3 -5.73 67.91 50.61
N LEU A 4 -4.71 67.62 49.77
CA LEU A 4 -3.28 67.28 50.07
C LEU A 4 -2.84 66.10 51.01
N ARG A 5 -1.91 65.30 50.44
CA ARG A 5 -0.56 64.91 50.94
C ARG A 5 -0.28 63.57 51.70
N LEU A 6 0.70 62.86 51.11
CA LEU A 6 1.96 62.31 51.68
C LEU A 6 2.03 60.91 52.34
N LYS A 7 2.70 60.01 51.59
CA LYS A 7 3.98 59.30 51.87
C LYS A 7 4.07 58.14 52.88
N LYS A 8 4.80 57.11 52.37
CA LYS A 8 5.75 56.16 53.02
C LYS A 8 5.09 55.05 53.86
N GLN A 9 5.59 53.81 53.98
CA GLN A 9 6.77 53.07 53.50
C GLN A 9 6.41 51.57 53.69
N LEU A 10 6.72 50.69 52.73
CA LEU A 10 7.88 49.77 52.73
C LEU A 10 7.77 48.64 53.75
N ASP A 11 7.48 47.43 53.27
CA ASP A 11 8.07 46.20 53.79
C ASP A 11 8.39 45.26 52.61
N THR A 12 9.70 45.16 52.39
CA THR A 12 10.51 44.01 51.95
C THR A 12 9.79 42.75 51.47
N LEU A 13 10.21 42.24 50.29
CA LEU A 13 10.59 40.83 50.13
C LEU A 13 11.50 40.66 48.90
N ASN A 14 12.57 39.91 49.15
CA ASN A 14 13.70 39.62 48.28
C ASN A 14 13.34 38.78 47.05
N GLY A 15 14.09 38.97 45.96
CA GLY A 15 14.44 37.89 45.03
C GLY A 15 14.43 38.26 43.54
N PRO A 16 15.58 38.37 42.87
CA PRO A 16 15.67 38.33 41.42
C PRO A 16 16.10 36.93 40.95
N SER A 17 15.29 36.25 40.15
CA SER A 17 15.78 35.34 39.10
C SER A 17 14.64 34.74 38.28
N SER A 18 14.56 35.23 37.04
CA SER A 18 14.43 34.39 35.84
C SER A 18 13.38 33.28 35.89
N MET A 19 12.12 33.64 35.66
CA MET A 19 11.19 32.70 35.03
C MET A 19 11.69 32.39 33.63
N ASN A 20 12.16 31.16 33.44
CA ASN A 20 12.36 30.57 32.12
C ASN A 20 11.07 30.75 31.29
N PRO A 21 11.10 31.38 30.10
CA PRO A 21 10.06 31.14 29.14
C PRO A 21 10.17 29.66 28.75
N ILE A 22 9.11 28.92 28.99
CA ILE A 22 8.89 27.58 28.44
C ILE A 22 9.24 27.68 26.96
N LYS A 23 10.38 27.11 26.57
CA LYS A 23 10.70 26.85 25.17
C LYS A 23 9.59 25.95 24.68
N LEU A 24 8.58 26.57 24.06
CA LEU A 24 7.64 25.94 23.18
C LEU A 24 8.50 25.34 22.07
N THR A 25 8.97 24.12 22.33
CA THR A 25 9.57 23.30 21.30
C THR A 25 8.45 23.12 20.31
N ALA A 26 8.51 23.91 19.23
CA ALA A 26 7.84 23.61 18.00
C ALA A 26 8.18 22.15 17.72
N ARG A 27 7.24 21.25 18.05
CA ARG A 27 7.21 19.92 17.47
C ARG A 27 7.13 20.20 15.99
N LYS A 28 8.29 20.15 15.35
CA LYS A 28 8.46 20.07 13.91
C LYS A 28 7.52 18.95 13.49
N SER A 29 6.31 19.31 13.07
CA SER A 29 5.37 18.36 12.51
C SER A 29 6.13 17.78 11.34
N MET A 30 6.58 16.53 11.48
CA MET A 30 7.17 15.81 10.36
C MET A 30 6.10 15.84 9.29
N ASN A 31 6.31 16.68 8.28
CA ASN A 31 5.46 16.80 7.11
C ASN A 31 5.46 15.42 6.47
N LYS A 32 4.48 14.60 6.83
CA LYS A 32 4.26 13.30 6.23
C LYS A 32 3.74 13.63 4.85
N LYS A 33 4.66 13.83 3.90
CA LYS A 33 4.38 14.25 2.53
C LYS A 33 3.22 13.40 2.03
N GLU A 34 2.10 14.04 1.79
CA GLU A 34 0.89 13.35 1.39
C GLU A 34 1.18 12.64 0.06
N LEU A 35 0.78 11.36 -0.04
CA LEU A 35 1.13 10.53 -1.19
C LEU A 35 0.37 11.05 -2.42
N THR A 36 1.04 11.56 -3.44
CA THR A 36 0.36 12.06 -4.65
C THR A 36 -0.23 10.90 -5.46
N LYS A 37 -1.14 11.18 -6.39
CA LYS A 37 -1.62 10.16 -7.35
C LYS A 37 -0.46 9.52 -8.12
N GLU A 38 0.47 10.33 -8.62
CA GLU A 38 1.66 9.85 -9.32
C GLU A 38 2.52 8.91 -8.46
N ASP A 39 2.72 9.24 -7.17
CA ASP A 39 3.44 8.36 -6.23
C ASP A 39 2.70 7.04 -6.02
N MET A 40 1.36 7.07 -5.93
CA MET A 40 0.52 5.89 -5.81
C MET A 40 0.61 5.00 -7.06
N GLU A 41 0.49 5.59 -8.26
CA GLU A 41 0.58 4.88 -9.54
C GLU A 41 1.94 4.22 -9.70
N LYS A 42 3.03 4.97 -9.42
CA LYS A 42 4.38 4.43 -9.45
C LYS A 42 4.53 3.22 -8.54
N LYS A 43 4.00 3.28 -7.32
CA LYS A 43 4.01 2.14 -6.39
C LYS A 43 3.20 0.94 -6.90
N LEU A 44 2.01 1.18 -7.47
CA LEU A 44 1.21 0.11 -8.08
C LEU A 44 1.98 -0.55 -9.24
N GLN A 45 2.63 0.23 -10.09
CA GLN A 45 3.47 -0.27 -11.18
C GLN A 45 4.69 -1.05 -10.68
N GLU A 46 5.37 -0.60 -9.63
CA GLU A 46 6.47 -1.34 -9.00
C GLU A 46 6.00 -2.71 -8.50
N ARG A 47 4.80 -2.78 -7.90
CA ARG A 47 4.21 -4.05 -7.47
C ARG A 47 3.81 -4.94 -8.64
N ALA A 48 3.25 -4.37 -9.71
CA ALA A 48 2.96 -5.10 -10.95
C ALA A 48 4.22 -5.75 -11.53
N ARG A 49 5.35 -5.02 -11.61
CA ARG A 49 6.64 -5.58 -12.05
C ARG A 49 7.10 -6.75 -11.17
N LYS A 50 6.88 -6.65 -9.85
CA LYS A 50 7.19 -7.76 -8.95
C LYS A 50 6.33 -9.00 -9.22
N ILE A 51 5.05 -8.82 -9.54
CA ILE A 51 4.16 -9.92 -9.95
C ILE A 51 4.68 -10.60 -11.22
N PHE A 52 5.09 -9.83 -12.25
CA PHE A 52 5.70 -10.40 -13.47
C PHE A 52 6.91 -11.27 -13.14
N SER A 53 7.83 -10.76 -12.31
CA SER A 53 9.02 -11.50 -11.90
C SER A 53 8.68 -12.81 -11.16
N LEU A 54 7.71 -12.78 -10.24
CA LEU A 54 7.29 -13.98 -9.51
C LEU A 54 6.58 -14.98 -10.41
N SER A 55 5.72 -14.51 -11.31
CA SER A 55 4.97 -15.34 -12.25
C SER A 55 5.91 -16.03 -13.24
N SER A 56 6.89 -15.30 -13.78
CA SER A 56 7.94 -15.88 -14.60
C SER A 56 8.72 -16.95 -13.84
N LYS A 57 9.07 -16.71 -12.57
CA LYS A 57 9.77 -17.69 -11.74
C LYS A 57 8.95 -18.96 -11.51
N ILE A 58 7.63 -18.85 -11.32
CA ILE A 58 6.72 -20.00 -11.18
C ILE A 58 6.75 -20.87 -12.44
N CYS A 59 6.66 -20.26 -13.63
CA CYS A 59 6.75 -20.99 -14.89
C CYS A 59 8.13 -21.63 -15.09
N THR A 60 9.22 -20.91 -14.81
CA THR A 60 10.59 -21.44 -14.97
C THR A 60 10.89 -22.64 -14.07
N LEU A 61 10.18 -22.76 -12.95
CA LEU A 61 10.32 -23.88 -12.01
C LEU A 61 9.27 -24.98 -12.24
N ASP A 62 8.48 -24.90 -13.32
CA ASP A 62 7.39 -25.84 -13.65
C ASP A 62 6.41 -26.08 -12.49
N LEU A 63 6.15 -25.04 -11.69
CA LEU A 63 5.30 -25.17 -10.51
C LEU A 63 3.80 -25.01 -10.83
N ALA A 64 3.46 -24.17 -11.81
CA ALA A 64 2.09 -23.88 -12.23
C ALA A 64 2.14 -23.09 -13.55
N HIS A 65 0.98 -22.96 -14.22
CA HIS A 65 0.86 -22.08 -15.38
C HIS A 65 0.53 -20.66 -14.92
N ALA A 66 1.47 -19.73 -15.06
CA ALA A 66 1.27 -18.34 -14.67
C ALA A 66 1.13 -17.42 -15.89
N PHE A 67 0.02 -16.68 -15.96
CA PHE A 67 -0.28 -15.72 -17.01
C PHE A 67 -0.40 -14.31 -16.44
N CYS A 68 0.20 -13.34 -17.10
CA CYS A 68 0.11 -11.94 -16.75
C CYS A 68 -0.05 -11.08 -18.01
N ARG A 69 -1.03 -10.18 -18.00
CA ARG A 69 -1.34 -9.27 -19.09
C ARG A 69 -1.42 -7.84 -18.58
N LEU A 70 -0.82 -6.91 -19.34
CA LEU A 70 -1.07 -5.48 -19.19
C LEU A 70 -2.05 -5.04 -20.28
N SER A 71 -2.99 -4.18 -19.94
CA SER A 71 -3.97 -3.63 -20.88
C SER A 71 -4.26 -2.15 -20.62
N GLY A 72 -4.97 -1.52 -21.56
CA GLY A 72 -5.39 -0.11 -21.46
C GLY A 72 -4.20 0.85 -21.34
N HIS A 73 -3.18 0.73 -22.20
CA HIS A 73 -1.93 1.50 -22.09
C HIS A 73 -1.22 1.31 -20.74
N VAL A 74 -1.13 0.05 -20.27
CA VAL A 74 -0.46 -0.31 -19.01
C VAL A 74 -1.21 0.22 -17.75
N LYS A 75 -2.49 0.55 -17.89
CA LYS A 75 -3.35 1.02 -16.79
C LYS A 75 -4.00 -0.11 -16.01
N THR A 76 -4.02 -1.33 -16.55
CA THR A 76 -4.58 -2.50 -15.85
C THR A 76 -3.63 -3.67 -15.93
N ILE A 77 -3.49 -4.40 -14.82
CA ILE A 77 -2.87 -5.71 -14.77
C ILE A 77 -3.93 -6.78 -14.52
N ASP A 78 -3.88 -7.84 -15.30
CA ASP A 78 -4.72 -9.04 -15.17
C ASP A 78 -3.79 -10.26 -15.12
N CYS A 79 -3.88 -11.02 -14.04
CA CYS A 79 -3.02 -12.17 -13.78
C CYS A 79 -3.84 -13.37 -13.34
N VAL A 80 -3.45 -14.55 -13.82
CA VAL A 80 -4.07 -15.82 -13.49
C VAL A 80 -2.98 -16.88 -13.27
N ILE A 81 -3.12 -17.66 -12.20
CA ILE A 81 -2.35 -18.88 -11.97
C ILE A 81 -3.28 -20.08 -12.11
N ASN A 82 -2.97 -20.98 -13.02
CA ASN A 82 -3.68 -22.24 -13.19
C ASN A 82 -2.80 -23.41 -12.70
N PRO A 83 -3.40 -24.51 -12.22
CA PRO A 83 -2.67 -25.73 -11.91
C PRO A 83 -1.84 -26.24 -13.10
N ILE A 84 -0.72 -26.90 -12.85
CA ILE A 84 0.20 -27.39 -13.90
C ILE A 84 -0.44 -28.46 -14.80
N ASP A 85 -1.38 -29.23 -14.23
CA ASP A 85 -2.16 -30.29 -14.88
C ASP A 85 -3.46 -29.75 -15.49
N ALA A 86 -3.68 -28.44 -15.48
CA ALA A 86 -4.83 -27.83 -16.11
C ALA A 86 -4.85 -28.11 -17.62
N THR A 87 -5.92 -28.77 -18.07
CA THR A 87 -6.19 -28.96 -19.49
C THR A 87 -6.94 -27.76 -20.04
N TYR A 88 -6.45 -27.16 -21.12
CA TYR A 88 -7.16 -26.12 -21.86
C TYR A 88 -8.16 -26.78 -22.83
N THR A 89 -9.17 -27.47 -22.29
CA THR A 89 -10.30 -27.96 -23.07
C THR A 89 -11.27 -26.79 -23.26
N GLY A 90 -11.62 -26.47 -24.50
CA GLY A 90 -12.49 -25.32 -24.79
C GLY A 90 -13.84 -25.40 -24.08
N ALA A 91 -14.38 -24.24 -23.69
CA ALA A 91 -15.72 -23.86 -23.22
C ALA A 91 -16.51 -24.74 -22.22
N HIS A 92 -16.26 -26.04 -22.10
CA HIS A 92 -17.14 -26.99 -21.43
C HIS A 92 -16.69 -27.36 -20.01
N ASP A 93 -15.40 -27.21 -19.67
CA ASP A 93 -14.90 -27.31 -18.30
C ASP A 93 -13.91 -26.17 -18.00
N PRO A 94 -14.36 -25.08 -17.35
CA PRO A 94 -13.45 -24.00 -17.02
C PRO A 94 -12.47 -24.46 -15.94
N THR A 95 -11.17 -24.46 -16.27
CA THR A 95 -10.10 -24.60 -15.29
C THR A 95 -10.30 -23.60 -14.16
N ILE A 96 -10.42 -24.12 -12.93
CA ILE A 96 -10.48 -23.28 -11.73
C ILE A 96 -9.07 -22.75 -11.44
N PRO A 97 -8.86 -21.42 -11.46
CA PRO A 97 -7.56 -20.86 -11.19
C PRO A 97 -7.22 -20.95 -9.70
N VAL A 98 -5.95 -21.25 -9.41
CA VAL A 98 -5.35 -21.20 -8.08
C VAL A 98 -5.38 -19.78 -7.51
N ALA A 99 -5.15 -18.79 -8.37
CA ALA A 99 -5.20 -17.39 -8.00
C ALA A 99 -5.52 -16.52 -9.20
N ARG A 100 -6.24 -15.43 -8.97
CA ARG A 100 -6.51 -14.39 -9.96
C ARG A 100 -6.34 -13.00 -9.35
N LEU A 101 -5.89 -12.05 -10.17
CA LEU A 101 -5.78 -10.64 -9.82
C LEU A 101 -6.15 -9.79 -11.03
N GLU A 102 -7.07 -8.85 -10.86
CA GLU A 102 -7.35 -7.82 -11.85
C GLU A 102 -7.38 -6.46 -11.15
N VAL A 103 -6.41 -5.59 -11.46
CA VAL A 103 -6.23 -4.31 -10.75
C VAL A 103 -5.87 -3.20 -11.71
N ARG A 104 -6.51 -2.04 -11.53
CA ARG A 104 -6.09 -0.79 -12.16
C ARG A 104 -4.88 -0.18 -11.46
N LEU A 105 -3.91 0.26 -12.25
CA LEU A 105 -2.65 0.87 -11.86
C LEU A 105 -2.70 2.41 -11.92
N ASP A 106 -3.82 2.98 -12.36
CA ASP A 106 -4.04 4.42 -12.52
C ASP A 106 -5.21 4.95 -11.65
N PHE A 107 -5.33 6.26 -11.56
CA PHE A 107 -6.48 6.94 -10.95
C PHE A 107 -7.14 7.87 -11.96
N PHE A 108 -8.47 7.96 -11.91
CA PHE A 108 -9.19 8.92 -12.73
C PHE A 108 -8.84 10.36 -12.34
N GLU A 109 -8.76 11.26 -13.33
CA GLU A 109 -8.43 12.67 -13.11
C GLU A 109 -9.40 13.33 -12.12
N HIS A 110 -10.70 13.04 -12.27
CA HIS A 110 -11.78 13.57 -11.43
C HIS A 110 -11.89 12.93 -10.03
N MET A 111 -11.08 11.91 -9.73
CA MET A 111 -11.09 11.29 -8.40
C MET A 111 -10.46 12.24 -7.37
N ASN A 112 -11.13 12.54 -6.26
CA ASN A 112 -10.51 13.33 -5.20
C ASN A 112 -9.40 12.53 -4.49
N GLN A 113 -8.59 13.21 -3.68
CA GLN A 113 -7.42 12.62 -3.02
C GLN A 113 -7.77 11.51 -2.02
N LEU A 114 -8.90 11.65 -1.31
CA LEU A 114 -9.35 10.67 -0.32
C LEU A 114 -9.78 9.36 -1.01
N ASP A 115 -10.53 9.46 -2.10
CA ASP A 115 -11.00 8.29 -2.86
C ASP A 115 -9.84 7.61 -3.60
N ALA A 116 -8.90 8.39 -4.14
CA ALA A 116 -7.66 7.86 -4.71
C ALA A 116 -6.88 7.07 -3.66
N ARG A 117 -6.79 7.59 -2.43
CA ARG A 117 -6.10 6.90 -1.34
C ARG A 117 -6.81 5.60 -0.94
N LYS A 118 -8.14 5.61 -0.81
CA LYS A 118 -8.92 4.39 -0.50
C LYS A 118 -8.74 3.32 -1.59
N ALA A 119 -8.83 3.73 -2.86
CA ALA A 119 -8.63 2.83 -3.99
C ALA A 119 -7.20 2.27 -4.00
N PHE A 120 -6.19 3.11 -3.76
CA PHE A 120 -4.80 2.69 -3.64
C PHE A 120 -4.61 1.64 -2.53
N ASP A 121 -5.11 1.93 -1.33
CA ASP A 121 -4.94 1.04 -0.18
C ASP A 121 -5.63 -0.32 -0.42
N SER A 122 -6.84 -0.34 -1.02
CA SER A 122 -7.52 -1.59 -1.42
C SER A 122 -6.70 -2.40 -2.42
N ARG A 123 -6.25 -1.77 -3.50
CA ARG A 123 -5.45 -2.42 -4.55
C ARG A 123 -4.13 -2.96 -4.01
N MET A 124 -3.48 -2.24 -3.09
CA MET A 124 -2.27 -2.69 -2.41
C MET A 124 -2.52 -3.93 -1.54
N VAL A 125 -3.69 -4.03 -0.89
CA VAL A 125 -4.08 -5.24 -0.14
C VAL A 125 -4.30 -6.42 -1.09
N GLU A 126 -5.00 -6.22 -2.20
CA GLU A 126 -5.25 -7.26 -3.21
C GLU A 126 -3.95 -7.77 -3.84
N ILE A 127 -3.12 -6.85 -4.33
CA ILE A 127 -1.78 -7.17 -4.85
C ILE A 127 -0.94 -7.87 -3.78
N GLY A 128 -1.02 -7.43 -2.53
CA GLY A 128 -0.31 -8.04 -1.40
C GLY A 128 -0.77 -9.47 -1.12
N ARG A 129 -2.07 -9.75 -1.20
CA ARG A 129 -2.63 -11.11 -1.06
C ARG A 129 -2.14 -11.99 -2.19
N TYR A 130 -2.29 -11.54 -3.44
CA TYR A 130 -1.84 -12.28 -4.62
C TYR A 130 -0.34 -12.60 -4.57
N THR A 131 0.48 -11.59 -4.25
CA THR A 131 1.94 -11.75 -4.09
C THR A 131 2.30 -12.77 -3.01
N ARG A 132 1.58 -12.81 -1.89
CA ARG A 132 1.79 -13.83 -0.86
C ARG A 132 1.48 -15.22 -1.38
N THR A 133 0.40 -15.40 -2.14
CA THR A 133 0.07 -16.68 -2.78
C THR A 133 1.20 -17.13 -3.71
N LEU A 134 1.69 -16.26 -4.60
CA LEU A 134 2.81 -16.60 -5.50
C LEU A 134 4.07 -17.02 -4.72
N ASN A 135 4.40 -16.30 -3.64
CA ASN A 135 5.54 -16.68 -2.81
C ASN A 135 5.33 -18.00 -2.07
N ARG A 136 4.10 -18.36 -1.67
CA ARG A 136 3.82 -19.68 -1.08
C ARG A 136 4.05 -20.80 -2.10
N ILE A 137 3.57 -20.63 -3.33
CA ILE A 137 3.82 -21.59 -4.42
C ILE A 137 5.32 -21.79 -4.63
N ILE A 138 6.07 -20.69 -4.79
CA ILE A 138 7.53 -20.74 -4.99
C ILE A 138 8.24 -21.39 -3.79
N ARG A 139 7.80 -21.14 -2.57
CA ARG A 139 8.40 -21.71 -1.35
C ARG A 139 8.07 -23.18 -1.15
N ALA A 140 6.86 -23.60 -1.52
CA ALA A 140 6.48 -25.01 -1.47
C ALA A 140 7.35 -25.83 -2.42
N GLY A 141 7.71 -25.27 -3.58
CA GLY A 141 8.65 -25.88 -4.53
C GLY A 141 8.14 -27.19 -5.13
N GLN A 142 6.84 -27.47 -4.99
CA GLN A 142 6.15 -28.61 -5.57
C GLN A 142 5.13 -28.12 -6.60
N PRO A 143 4.91 -28.85 -7.70
CA PRO A 143 3.90 -28.50 -8.68
C PRO A 143 2.50 -28.43 -8.05
N VAL A 144 1.74 -27.39 -8.41
CA VAL A 144 0.35 -27.20 -7.97
C VAL A 144 -0.56 -27.90 -8.96
N THR A 145 -1.27 -28.93 -8.50
CA THR A 145 -2.26 -29.67 -9.30
C THR A 145 -3.68 -29.27 -8.92
N GLN A 146 -4.67 -29.67 -9.73
CA GLN A 146 -6.09 -29.44 -9.44
C GLN A 146 -6.54 -30.03 -8.11
N SER A 147 -5.88 -31.08 -7.62
CA SER A 147 -6.13 -31.73 -6.32
C SER A 147 -5.37 -31.10 -5.15
N SER A 148 -4.54 -30.10 -5.40
CA SER A 148 -3.70 -29.48 -4.36
C SER A 148 -4.55 -28.62 -3.42
N GLU A 149 -4.28 -28.69 -2.11
CA GLU A 149 -4.87 -27.76 -1.12
C GLU A 149 -4.56 -26.29 -1.42
N LEU A 150 -3.52 -26.01 -2.21
CA LEU A 150 -3.20 -24.67 -2.67
C LEU A 150 -4.14 -24.16 -3.77
N ALA A 151 -4.92 -25.03 -4.41
CA ALA A 151 -5.86 -24.71 -5.49
C ALA A 151 -7.30 -24.43 -5.00
N ALA A 152 -7.56 -24.54 -3.69
CA ALA A 152 -8.85 -24.28 -3.03
C ALA A 152 -8.84 -22.94 -2.26
#